data_AF-A0A9X2S586-F1
#
_entry.id   AF-A0A9X2S586-F1
#
_cell.length_a   1.000
_cell.length_b   1.000
_cell.length_c   1.000
_cell.angle_alpha   90.00
_cell.angle_beta   90.00
_cell.angle_gamma   90.00
#
_symmetry.space_group_name_H-M   'P 1'
#
loop_
_entity.id
_entity.type
_entity.pdbx_description
1 polymer ?
#
loop_
_entity_poly.entity_id
_entity_poly.type
_entity_poly.pdbx_seq_one_letter_code
_entity_poly.pdbx_strand_id
1 'polypeptide(L)'
;MNKDSNPLEIIKYYDFPAIIHAVLDINEFEKHIPKLVEILKYLGHDELIIHPICESEEITPKTIYKLSYKVRIALYELEKESITLYLENNSRIDPIFNELNDIEIMFQQNPKLEFLLDVAHIDNYEHFESMIKIKAPKILHIADRHLEIAHEHLPIGQGNIDYKHVFTNILNKFDGKIVLEIVQSLEDIIDSRNKIEKYCKIQ
;
A
#
# COMPACT_ATOMS: atom_id res chain seq x y z
N MET A 1 16.63 -0.55 23.38
CA MET A 1 16.13 -1.93 23.11
C MET A 1 17.33 -2.80 22.76
N ASN A 2 17.42 -4.01 23.34
CA ASN A 2 18.46 -4.96 22.94
C ASN A 2 18.31 -5.28 21.45
N LYS A 3 19.39 -5.26 20.68
CA LYS A 3 19.39 -5.58 19.25
C LYS A 3 19.00 -7.04 18.94
N ASP A 4 18.87 -7.88 19.98
CA ASP A 4 18.63 -9.32 19.87
C ASP A 4 17.16 -9.74 20.11
N SER A 5 16.24 -8.81 20.38
CA SER A 5 14.83 -9.15 20.55
C SER A 5 14.16 -9.38 19.19
N ASN A 6 13.55 -10.56 19.00
CA ASN A 6 12.74 -10.89 17.83
C ASN A 6 11.62 -9.84 17.65
N PRO A 7 11.52 -9.15 16.49
CA PRO A 7 10.50 -8.13 16.26
C PRO A 7 9.06 -8.60 16.53
N LEU A 8 8.74 -9.86 16.23
CA LEU A 8 7.40 -10.42 16.48
C LEU A 8 7.10 -10.51 17.98
N GLU A 9 8.10 -10.83 18.79
CA GLU A 9 7.95 -10.86 20.24
C GLU A 9 7.73 -9.46 20.81
N ILE A 10 8.39 -8.45 20.23
CA ILE A 10 8.18 -7.05 20.64
C ILE A 10 6.76 -6.60 20.31
N ILE A 11 6.31 -6.82 19.08
CA ILE A 11 4.97 -6.45 18.64
C ILE A 11 3.93 -7.09 19.56
N LYS A 12 4.06 -8.40 19.81
CA LYS A 12 3.15 -9.14 20.66
C LYS A 12 3.22 -8.72 22.13
N TYR A 13 4.41 -8.48 22.67
CA TYR A 13 4.59 -8.09 24.06
C TYR A 13 3.95 -6.73 24.37
N TYR A 14 4.09 -5.76 23.46
CA TYR A 14 3.54 -4.43 23.64
C TYR A 14 2.11 -4.27 23.11
N ASP A 15 1.53 -5.33 22.51
CA ASP A 15 0.26 -5.26 21.78
C ASP A 15 0.25 -4.06 20.81
N PHE A 16 1.38 -3.89 20.12
CA PHE A 16 1.61 -2.69 19.32
C PHE A 16 0.76 -2.79 18.05
N PRO A 17 -0.14 -1.83 17.77
CA PRO A 17 -0.96 -1.86 16.58
C PRO A 17 -0.05 -1.74 15.35
N ALA A 18 0.04 -2.81 14.58
CA ALA A 18 0.89 -2.87 13.39
C ALA A 18 0.19 -3.63 12.27
N ILE A 19 0.46 -3.21 11.05
CA ILE A 19 0.09 -3.92 9.83
C ILE A 19 1.36 -4.47 9.20
N ILE A 20 1.33 -5.73 8.74
CA ILE A 20 2.47 -6.30 8.04
C ILE A 20 2.42 -5.80 6.60
N HIS A 21 3.50 -5.16 6.17
CA HIS A 21 3.71 -4.76 4.79
C HIS A 21 4.81 -5.65 4.19
N ALA A 22 4.42 -6.54 3.27
CA ALA A 22 5.31 -7.47 2.59
C ALA A 22 5.55 -7.06 1.14
N VAL A 23 6.81 -6.76 0.79
CA VAL A 23 7.23 -6.62 -0.60
C VAL A 23 7.48 -8.03 -1.14
N LEU A 24 6.76 -8.43 -2.19
CA LEU A 24 6.84 -9.78 -2.75
C LEU A 24 6.98 -9.74 -4.26
N ASP A 25 7.97 -10.45 -4.77
CA ASP A 25 8.00 -10.74 -6.20
C ASP A 25 6.82 -11.65 -6.59
N ILE A 26 6.30 -11.47 -7.81
CA ILE A 26 5.18 -12.25 -8.36
C ILE A 26 5.32 -13.77 -8.19
N ASN A 27 6.55 -14.30 -8.17
CA ASN A 27 6.83 -15.73 -8.00
C ASN A 27 6.96 -16.18 -6.53
N GLU A 28 6.93 -15.27 -5.57
CA GLU A 28 7.15 -15.56 -4.14
C GLU A 28 5.87 -15.83 -3.35
N PHE A 29 4.71 -15.41 -3.87
CA PHE A 29 3.41 -15.54 -3.19
C PHE A 29 3.17 -16.94 -2.61
N GLU A 30 3.39 -17.99 -3.41
CA GLU A 30 3.12 -19.37 -3.00
C GLU A 30 3.96 -19.83 -1.80
N LYS A 31 5.21 -19.35 -1.72
CA LYS A 31 6.14 -19.69 -0.64
C LYS A 31 5.91 -18.83 0.60
N HIS A 32 5.51 -17.58 0.44
CA HIS A 32 5.50 -16.58 1.50
C HIS A 32 4.11 -16.37 2.14
N ILE A 33 3.01 -16.53 1.40
CA ILE A 33 1.65 -16.36 1.95
C ILE A 33 1.38 -17.29 3.15
N PRO A 34 1.68 -18.60 3.11
CA PRO A 34 1.44 -19.48 4.28
C PRO A 34 2.20 -19.01 5.53
N LYS A 35 3.41 -18.50 5.36
CA LYS A 35 4.23 -17.98 6.48
C LYS A 35 3.66 -16.68 7.03
N LEU A 36 3.18 -15.79 6.15
CA LEU A 36 2.52 -14.55 6.56
C LEU A 36 1.25 -14.84 7.35
N VAL A 37 0.46 -15.84 6.93
CA VAL A 37 -0.71 -16.32 7.68
C VAL A 37 -0.31 -16.79 9.08
N GLU A 38 0.74 -17.60 9.22
CA GLU A 38 1.23 -18.05 10.53
C GLU A 38 1.64 -16.87 11.43
N ILE A 39 2.35 -15.88 10.87
CA ILE A 39 2.76 -14.68 11.61
C ILE A 39 1.54 -13.86 12.04
N LEU A 40 0.60 -13.59 11.14
CA LEU A 40 -0.60 -12.80 11.44
C LEU A 40 -1.47 -13.47 12.50
N LYS A 41 -1.65 -14.79 12.42
CA LYS A 41 -2.34 -15.58 13.46
C LYS A 41 -1.61 -15.53 14.80
N TYR A 42 -0.28 -15.59 14.78
CA TYR A 42 0.51 -15.47 16.00
C TYR A 42 0.33 -14.11 16.67
N LEU A 43 0.27 -13.05 15.87
CA LEU A 43 0.06 -11.68 16.35
C LEU A 43 -1.42 -11.36 16.66
N GLY A 44 -2.36 -12.14 16.14
CA GLY A 44 -3.80 -11.84 16.22
C GLY A 44 -4.22 -10.70 15.30
N HIS A 45 -3.48 -10.46 14.22
CA HIS A 45 -3.75 -9.40 13.24
C HIS A 45 -4.62 -9.93 12.09
N ASP A 46 -5.47 -9.07 11.56
CA ASP A 46 -6.48 -9.37 10.54
C ASP A 46 -6.28 -8.60 9.22
N GLU A 47 -5.14 -7.93 9.06
CA GLU A 47 -4.81 -7.15 7.86
C GLU A 47 -3.39 -7.47 7.36
N LEU A 48 -3.26 -7.55 6.03
CA LEU A 48 -1.99 -7.74 5.33
C LEU A 48 -1.90 -6.79 4.14
N ILE A 49 -0.78 -6.07 4.03
CA ILE A 49 -0.42 -5.32 2.83
C ILE A 49 0.60 -6.14 2.04
N ILE A 50 0.38 -6.25 0.73
CA ILE A 50 1.38 -6.71 -0.21
C ILE A 50 1.70 -5.59 -1.21
N HIS A 51 2.98 -5.28 -1.33
CA HIS A 51 3.53 -4.48 -2.41
C HIS A 51 4.13 -5.44 -3.45
N PRO A 52 3.45 -5.64 -4.58
CA PRO A 52 3.91 -6.58 -5.60
C PRO A 52 5.10 -5.97 -6.35
N ILE A 53 6.15 -6.76 -6.59
CA ILE A 53 7.24 -6.40 -7.50
C ILE A 53 7.40 -7.47 -8.58
N CYS A 54 8.11 -7.15 -9.65
CA CYS A 54 8.40 -8.09 -10.73
C CYS A 54 9.86 -7.98 -11.21
N GLU A 55 10.78 -8.46 -10.38
CA GLU A 55 12.21 -8.49 -10.69
C GLU A 55 12.65 -9.83 -11.30
N SER A 56 11.89 -10.90 -11.07
CA SER A 56 12.27 -12.25 -11.47
C SER A 56 11.98 -12.58 -12.95
N GLU A 57 11.20 -11.76 -13.64
CA GLU A 57 10.84 -11.94 -15.05
C GLU A 57 10.50 -10.62 -15.76
N GLU A 58 10.52 -10.64 -17.09
CA GLU A 58 10.12 -9.49 -17.92
C GLU A 58 8.61 -9.21 -17.77
N ILE A 59 8.28 -7.93 -17.58
CA ILE A 59 6.89 -7.48 -17.52
C ILE A 59 6.32 -7.44 -18.95
N THR A 60 5.26 -8.22 -19.15
CA THR A 60 4.50 -8.29 -20.41
C THR A 60 3.01 -8.03 -20.14
N PRO A 61 2.17 -7.82 -21.16
CA PRO A 61 0.72 -7.71 -20.97
C PRO A 61 0.05 -8.93 -20.32
N LYS A 62 0.75 -10.08 -20.22
CA LYS A 62 0.25 -11.28 -19.53
C LYS A 62 0.62 -11.31 -18.05
N THR A 63 1.61 -10.52 -17.63
CA THR A 63 2.16 -10.54 -16.27
C THR A 63 1.09 -10.15 -15.24
N ILE A 64 0.22 -9.18 -15.53
CA ILE A 64 -0.88 -8.82 -14.63
C ILE A 64 -1.87 -9.96 -14.40
N TYR A 65 -2.17 -10.78 -15.40
CA TYR A 65 -3.06 -11.94 -15.24
C TYR A 65 -2.43 -13.01 -14.36
N LYS A 66 -1.10 -13.15 -14.42
CA LYS A 66 -0.34 -14.03 -13.52
C LYS A 66 -0.36 -13.50 -12.10
N LEU A 67 -0.13 -12.20 -11.90
CA LEU A 67 -0.19 -11.57 -10.57
C LEU A 67 -1.59 -11.71 -9.98
N SER A 68 -2.62 -11.38 -10.76
CA SER A 68 -4.03 -11.52 -10.39
C SER A 68 -4.36 -12.96 -9.99
N TYR A 69 -3.88 -13.96 -10.74
CA TYR A 69 -4.03 -15.36 -10.35
C TYR A 69 -3.38 -15.65 -8.99
N LYS A 70 -2.14 -15.19 -8.75
CA LYS A 70 -1.43 -15.38 -7.49
C LYS A 70 -2.12 -14.67 -6.31
N VAL A 71 -2.61 -13.45 -6.52
CA VAL A 71 -3.43 -12.70 -5.55
C VAL A 71 -4.72 -13.44 -5.23
N ARG A 72 -5.40 -14.02 -6.23
CA ARG A 72 -6.60 -14.82 -6.00
C ARG A 72 -6.36 -16.02 -5.10
N ILE A 73 -5.25 -16.71 -5.30
CA ILE A 73 -4.84 -17.84 -4.45
C ILE A 73 -4.51 -17.33 -3.03
N ALA A 74 -3.80 -16.21 -2.91
CA ALA A 74 -3.52 -15.60 -1.62
C ALA A 74 -4.79 -15.21 -0.84
N LEU A 75 -5.76 -14.57 -1.52
CA LEU A 75 -7.06 -14.23 -0.95
C LEU A 75 -7.79 -15.46 -0.40
N TYR A 76 -7.77 -16.57 -1.14
CA TYR A 76 -8.41 -17.81 -0.69
C TYR A 76 -7.77 -18.37 0.59
N GLU A 77 -6.44 -18.28 0.74
CA GLU A 77 -5.77 -18.71 1.96
C GLU A 77 -6.02 -17.77 3.14
N LEU A 78 -5.96 -16.45 2.91
CA LEU A 78 -6.15 -15.42 3.94
C LEU A 78 -7.61 -15.38 4.45
N GLU A 79 -8.59 -15.61 3.58
CA GLU A 79 -10.01 -15.61 3.95
C GLU A 79 -10.37 -16.71 4.96
N LYS A 80 -9.69 -17.85 4.93
CA LYS A 80 -9.90 -18.95 5.91
C LYS A 80 -9.64 -18.50 7.34
N GLU A 81 -8.82 -17.46 7.49
CA GLU A 81 -8.39 -16.91 8.78
C GLU A 81 -8.95 -15.50 8.99
N SER A 82 -9.91 -15.07 8.17
CA SER A 82 -10.53 -13.73 8.21
C SER A 82 -9.53 -12.57 8.07
N ILE A 83 -8.44 -12.78 7.33
CA ILE A 83 -7.43 -11.74 7.06
C ILE A 83 -7.80 -10.99 5.78
N THR A 84 -7.85 -9.65 5.86
CA THR A 84 -8.06 -8.75 4.73
C THR A 84 -6.74 -8.49 4.02
N LEU A 85 -6.73 -8.65 2.69
CA LEU A 85 -5.58 -8.37 1.85
C LEU A 85 -5.73 -7.01 1.16
N TYR A 86 -4.72 -6.17 1.30
CA TYR A 86 -4.53 -4.93 0.56
C TYR A 86 -3.39 -5.11 -0.44
N LEU A 87 -3.61 -4.68 -1.68
CA LEU A 87 -2.56 -4.61 -2.70
C LEU A 87 -2.23 -3.14 -2.97
N GLU A 88 -0.93 -2.82 -2.95
CA GLU A 88 -0.40 -1.48 -3.18
C GLU A 88 -0.06 -1.24 -4.65
N ASN A 89 -0.47 -0.09 -5.23
CA ASN A 89 -0.06 0.29 -6.58
C ASN A 89 1.42 0.67 -6.63
N ASN A 90 2.07 0.34 -7.74
CA ASN A 90 3.46 0.74 -7.97
C ASN A 90 3.58 2.13 -8.60
N SER A 91 4.82 2.63 -8.61
CA SER A 91 5.26 3.71 -9.49
C SER A 91 5.64 3.20 -10.88
N ARG A 92 5.85 4.10 -11.84
CA ARG A 92 6.33 3.78 -13.20
C ARG A 92 7.72 3.12 -13.28
N ILE A 93 8.47 2.99 -12.17
CA ILE A 93 9.79 2.33 -12.15
C ILE A 93 9.66 0.80 -12.21
N ASP A 94 8.75 0.24 -11.41
CA ASP A 94 8.33 -1.16 -11.50
C ASP A 94 6.84 -1.19 -11.88
N PRO A 95 6.50 -1.07 -13.17
CA PRO A 95 5.15 -0.71 -13.60
C PRO A 95 4.09 -1.79 -13.36
N ILE A 96 4.43 -2.94 -12.77
CA ILE A 96 3.44 -3.96 -12.45
C ILE A 96 2.38 -3.38 -11.50
N PHE A 97 1.10 -3.41 -11.89
CA PHE A 97 0.02 -2.83 -11.08
C PHE A 97 0.19 -1.31 -10.82
N ASN A 98 0.81 -0.59 -11.76
CA ASN A 98 0.75 0.88 -11.86
C ASN A 98 -0.30 1.33 -12.89
N GLU A 99 -0.34 0.69 -14.06
CA GLU A 99 -1.22 1.09 -15.17
C GLU A 99 -2.71 0.89 -14.85
N LEU A 100 -3.57 1.81 -15.34
CA LEU A 100 -5.02 1.76 -15.07
C LEU A 100 -5.68 0.45 -15.52
N ASN A 101 -5.25 -0.08 -16.67
CA ASN A 101 -5.77 -1.36 -17.17
C ASN A 101 -5.37 -2.53 -16.26
N ASP A 102 -4.17 -2.48 -15.66
CA ASP A 102 -3.73 -3.53 -14.74
C ASP A 102 -4.55 -3.50 -13.45
N ILE A 103 -4.80 -2.30 -12.93
CA ILE A 103 -5.63 -2.06 -11.75
C ILE A 103 -7.07 -2.52 -11.99
N GLU A 104 -7.64 -2.22 -13.16
CA GLU A 104 -8.98 -2.68 -13.54
C GLU A 104 -9.05 -4.22 -13.61
N ILE A 105 -8.10 -4.87 -14.30
CA ILE A 105 -8.03 -6.34 -14.39
C ILE A 105 -7.95 -6.96 -12.99
N MET A 106 -7.09 -6.42 -12.13
CA MET A 106 -6.86 -6.95 -10.78
C MET A 106 -8.16 -6.96 -9.97
N PHE A 107 -8.85 -5.83 -9.88
CA PHE A 107 -10.05 -5.71 -9.06
C PHE A 107 -11.29 -6.39 -9.67
N GLN A 108 -11.38 -6.47 -11.01
CA GLN A 108 -12.42 -7.27 -11.66
C GLN A 108 -12.27 -8.77 -11.38
N GLN A 109 -11.04 -9.29 -11.37
CA GLN A 109 -10.78 -10.71 -11.13
C GLN A 109 -10.75 -11.08 -9.65
N ASN A 110 -10.51 -10.10 -8.77
CA ASN A 110 -10.37 -10.28 -7.33
C ASN A 110 -11.28 -9.31 -6.56
N PRO A 111 -12.62 -9.48 -6.60
CA PRO A 111 -13.56 -8.52 -6.02
C PRO A 111 -13.48 -8.38 -4.48
N LYS A 112 -12.83 -9.32 -3.79
CA LYS A 112 -12.57 -9.27 -2.34
C LYS A 112 -11.26 -8.55 -1.98
N LEU A 113 -10.43 -8.21 -2.96
CA LEU A 113 -9.20 -7.47 -2.74
C LEU A 113 -9.52 -6.04 -2.34
N GLU A 114 -8.83 -5.55 -1.31
CA GLU A 114 -8.88 -4.14 -0.95
C GLU A 114 -7.69 -3.38 -1.54
N PHE A 115 -7.92 -2.09 -1.80
CA PHE A 115 -6.91 -1.24 -2.42
C PHE A 115 -6.17 -0.42 -1.37
N LEU A 116 -4.85 -0.53 -1.39
CA LEU A 116 -3.97 0.45 -0.80
C LEU A 116 -3.42 1.32 -1.92
N LEU A 117 -3.64 2.63 -1.81
CA LEU A 117 -3.18 3.59 -2.80
C LEU A 117 -2.01 4.38 -2.24
N ASP A 118 -0.82 4.14 -2.76
CA ASP A 118 0.33 5.00 -2.54
C ASP A 118 0.22 6.25 -3.42
N VAL A 119 0.05 7.39 -2.76
CA VAL A 119 -0.09 8.69 -3.41
C VAL A 119 1.24 9.18 -4.00
N ALA A 120 2.39 8.77 -3.46
CA ALA A 120 3.69 9.12 -4.01
C ALA A 120 3.97 8.41 -5.36
N HIS A 121 3.25 7.33 -5.64
CA HIS A 121 3.40 6.53 -6.85
C HIS A 121 2.59 7.03 -8.06
N ILE A 122 1.71 8.01 -7.88
CA ILE A 122 0.90 8.56 -8.98
C ILE A 122 1.78 9.25 -10.04
N ASP A 123 1.34 9.23 -11.29
CA ASP A 123 1.98 10.02 -12.34
C ASP A 123 1.50 11.46 -12.37
N ASN A 124 0.21 11.66 -12.13
CA ASN A 124 -0.48 12.94 -12.09
C ASN A 124 -1.87 12.77 -11.45
N TYR A 125 -2.59 13.89 -11.27
CA TYR A 125 -3.92 13.88 -10.67
C TYR A 125 -4.99 13.13 -11.48
N GLU A 126 -4.89 13.09 -12.81
CA GLU A 126 -5.82 12.33 -13.65
C GLU A 126 -5.63 10.82 -13.46
N HIS A 127 -4.38 10.37 -13.39
CA HIS A 127 -4.04 8.99 -13.04
C HIS A 127 -4.59 8.64 -11.65
N PHE A 128 -4.35 9.49 -10.66
CA PHE A 128 -4.83 9.32 -9.28
C PHE A 128 -6.36 9.20 -9.18
N GLU A 129 -7.10 10.14 -9.78
CA GLU A 129 -8.56 10.09 -9.80
C GLU A 129 -9.10 8.84 -10.52
N SER A 130 -8.43 8.42 -11.59
CA SER A 130 -8.84 7.25 -12.38
C SER A 130 -8.66 5.95 -11.59
N MET A 131 -7.57 5.80 -10.83
CA MET A 131 -7.39 4.67 -9.91
C MET A 131 -8.51 4.60 -8.86
N ILE A 132 -8.84 5.73 -8.23
CA ILE A 132 -9.90 5.80 -7.22
C ILE A 132 -11.27 5.45 -7.80
N LYS A 133 -11.54 5.85 -9.06
CA LYS A 133 -12.78 5.51 -9.77
C LYS A 133 -12.90 4.00 -10.02
N ILE A 134 -11.80 3.31 -10.29
CA ILE A 134 -11.79 1.84 -10.46
C ILE A 134 -12.08 1.16 -9.11
N LYS A 135 -11.37 1.54 -8.05
CA LYS A 135 -11.58 1.03 -6.70
C LYS A 135 -11.22 2.11 -5.69
N ALA A 136 -12.16 2.47 -4.83
CA ALA A 136 -11.88 3.40 -3.75
C ALA A 136 -10.89 2.77 -2.74
N PRO A 137 -9.80 3.45 -2.38
CA PRO A 137 -8.82 2.92 -1.44
C PRO A 137 -9.37 2.88 -0.02
N LYS A 138 -8.84 1.94 0.76
CA LYS A 138 -9.12 1.80 2.21
C LYS A 138 -7.92 2.15 3.07
N ILE A 139 -6.72 2.10 2.48
CA ILE A 139 -5.47 2.55 3.08
C ILE A 139 -4.78 3.46 2.08
N LEU A 140 -4.13 4.52 2.58
CA LEU A 140 -3.22 5.34 1.81
C LEU A 140 -1.82 5.18 2.36
N HIS A 141 -0.85 5.01 1.46
CA HIS A 141 0.54 5.39 1.73
C HIS A 141 0.73 6.84 1.30
N ILE A 142 1.38 7.62 2.15
CA ILE A 142 1.60 9.04 1.94
C ILE A 142 3.05 9.38 2.25
N ALA A 143 3.75 9.78 1.21
CA ALA A 143 4.96 10.58 1.25
C ALA A 143 4.85 11.66 0.17
N ASP A 144 5.51 12.79 0.36
CA ASP A 144 5.56 13.81 -0.69
C ASP A 144 6.56 13.44 -1.78
N ARG A 145 6.36 14.02 -2.95
CA ARG A 145 7.23 13.82 -4.11
C ARG A 145 7.21 15.05 -4.99
N HIS A 146 8.29 15.26 -5.71
CA HIS A 146 8.24 16.02 -6.95
C HIS A 146 7.62 15.12 -8.04
N LEU A 147 6.45 15.45 -8.57
CA LEU A 147 5.72 14.62 -9.55
C LEU A 147 6.54 14.29 -10.81
N GLU A 148 7.49 15.15 -11.18
CA GLU A 148 8.46 14.94 -12.25
C GLU A 148 9.51 13.86 -11.97
N ILE A 149 9.81 13.58 -10.69
CA ILE A 149 10.71 12.50 -10.25
C ILE A 149 9.89 11.21 -10.16
N ALA A 150 10.42 10.08 -10.62
CA ALA A 150 9.61 8.85 -10.72
C ALA A 150 9.35 8.16 -9.36
N HIS A 151 10.23 8.36 -8.38
CA HIS A 151 10.09 7.80 -7.04
C HIS A 151 10.99 8.58 -6.07
N GLU A 152 10.37 9.12 -5.02
CA GLU A 152 11.01 9.86 -3.93
C GLU A 152 10.02 9.88 -2.76
N HIS A 153 10.51 9.73 -1.54
CA HIS A 153 9.68 9.72 -0.34
C HIS A 153 10.11 10.88 0.56
N LEU A 154 9.52 12.05 0.34
CA LEU A 154 9.83 13.27 1.08
C LEU A 154 8.83 13.52 2.23
N PRO A 155 9.24 14.29 3.25
CA PRO A 155 8.29 14.85 4.22
C PRO A 155 7.24 15.75 3.55
N ILE A 156 6.03 15.78 4.11
CA ILE A 156 4.90 16.52 3.54
C ILE A 156 5.18 18.01 3.45
N GLY A 157 5.02 18.58 2.26
CA GLY A 157 5.31 19.97 1.92
C GLY A 157 6.74 20.22 1.41
N GLN A 158 7.54 19.18 1.20
CA GLN A 158 8.86 19.29 0.56
C GLN A 158 8.85 18.88 -0.92
N GLY A 159 7.78 18.23 -1.38
CA GLY A 159 7.53 17.98 -2.80
C GLY A 159 6.50 18.96 -3.35
N ASN A 160 5.78 18.54 -4.40
CA ASN A 160 4.78 19.34 -5.08
C ASN A 160 3.39 18.69 -5.14
N ILE A 161 3.14 17.64 -4.35
CA ILE A 161 1.79 17.09 -4.20
C ILE A 161 0.96 18.02 -3.30
N ASP A 162 -0.07 18.65 -3.88
CA ASP A 162 -1.04 19.45 -3.13
C ASP A 162 -1.99 18.56 -2.32
N TYR A 163 -1.54 18.12 -1.13
CA TYR A 163 -2.33 17.31 -0.22
C TYR A 163 -3.59 18.00 0.30
N LYS A 164 -3.62 19.35 0.33
CA LYS A 164 -4.85 20.05 0.67
C LYS A 164 -5.89 19.77 -0.39
N HIS A 165 -5.56 19.95 -1.67
CA HIS A 165 -6.44 19.61 -2.78
C HIS A 165 -6.84 18.13 -2.78
N VAL A 166 -5.88 17.22 -2.56
CA VAL A 166 -6.16 15.78 -2.45
C VAL A 166 -7.27 15.50 -1.44
N PHE A 167 -7.17 16.01 -0.22
CA PHE A 167 -8.15 15.72 0.83
C PHE A 167 -9.41 16.59 0.80
N THR A 168 -9.42 17.73 0.10
CA THR A 168 -10.63 18.56 -0.02
C THR A 168 -11.45 18.27 -1.29
N ASN A 169 -10.83 17.74 -2.34
CA ASN A 169 -11.47 17.61 -3.65
C ASN A 169 -11.50 16.17 -4.19
N ILE A 170 -10.45 15.38 -3.98
CA ILE A 170 -10.32 14.04 -4.60
C ILE A 170 -10.75 12.95 -3.61
N LEU A 171 -10.18 12.96 -2.41
CA LEU A 171 -10.40 12.02 -1.31
C LEU A 171 -11.20 12.66 -0.16
N ASN A 172 -12.11 13.58 -0.48
CA ASN A 172 -12.90 14.33 0.51
C ASN A 172 -13.87 13.51 1.36
N LYS A 173 -14.09 12.25 1.00
CA LYS A 173 -14.90 11.28 1.76
C LYS A 173 -14.08 10.10 2.28
N PHE A 174 -12.75 10.19 2.20
CA PHE A 174 -11.88 9.11 2.68
C PHE A 174 -11.94 9.03 4.21
N ASP A 175 -12.29 7.85 4.70
CA ASP A 175 -12.43 7.51 6.11
C ASP A 175 -11.54 6.32 6.52
N GLY A 176 -10.61 5.93 5.63
CA GLY A 176 -9.68 4.82 5.83
C GLY A 176 -8.42 5.18 6.62
N LYS A 177 -7.43 4.29 6.57
CA LYS A 177 -6.15 4.46 7.27
C LYS A 177 -5.15 5.22 6.43
N ILE A 178 -4.27 5.99 7.08
CA ILE A 178 -3.16 6.68 6.45
C ILE A 178 -1.87 6.20 7.11
N VAL A 179 -0.94 5.71 6.30
CA VAL A 179 0.42 5.35 6.72
C VAL A 179 1.38 6.38 6.10
N LEU A 180 2.23 6.98 6.93
CA LEU A 180 3.23 7.93 6.48
C LEU A 180 4.53 7.18 6.16
N GLU A 181 4.98 7.25 4.91
CA GLU A 181 6.19 6.57 4.44
C GLU A 181 7.37 7.52 4.37
N ILE A 182 7.72 8.09 5.53
CA ILE A 182 8.75 9.13 5.67
C ILE A 182 9.90 8.55 6.48
N VAL A 183 11.10 8.57 5.90
CA VAL A 183 12.27 7.86 6.45
C VAL A 183 13.36 8.80 7.00
N GLN A 184 13.19 10.12 6.87
CA GLN A 184 14.22 11.10 7.17
C GLN A 184 14.46 11.28 8.69
N SER A 185 13.41 11.60 9.45
CA SER A 185 13.50 11.82 10.90
C SER A 185 12.14 11.67 11.60
N LEU A 186 12.16 11.52 12.94
CA LEU A 186 10.94 11.48 13.73
C LEU A 186 10.19 12.82 13.70
N GLU A 187 10.94 13.91 13.73
CA GLU A 187 10.41 15.28 13.61
C GLU A 187 9.66 15.46 12.29
N ASP A 188 10.24 15.01 11.17
CA ASP A 188 9.60 15.06 9.85
C ASP A 188 8.31 14.22 9.79
N ILE A 189 8.27 13.05 10.43
CA ILE A 189 7.07 12.21 10.53
C ILE A 189 5.98 12.95 11.32
N ILE A 190 6.32 13.53 12.48
CA ILE A 190 5.37 14.25 13.34
C ILE A 190 4.82 15.49 12.63
N ASP A 191 5.68 16.28 11.99
CA ASP A 191 5.26 17.48 11.26
C ASP A 191 4.38 17.14 10.06
N SER A 192 4.71 16.05 9.36
CA SER A 192 3.91 15.55 8.25
C SER A 192 2.53 15.07 8.70
N ARG A 193 2.45 14.31 9.80
CA ARG A 193 1.18 13.92 10.42
C ARG A 193 0.32 15.14 10.73
N ASN A 194 0.90 16.16 11.37
CA ASN A 194 0.17 17.36 11.75
C ASN A 194 -0.39 18.12 10.52
N LYS A 195 0.35 18.14 9.40
CA LYS A 195 -0.12 18.72 8.13
C LYS A 195 -1.27 17.91 7.53
N ILE A 196 -1.13 16.59 7.42
CA ILE A 196 -2.18 15.71 6.89
C ILE A 196 -3.45 15.79 7.72
N GLU A 197 -3.35 15.71 9.06
CA GLU A 197 -4.51 15.87 9.95
C GLU A 197 -5.23 17.19 9.73
N LYS A 198 -4.48 18.29 9.52
CA LYS A 198 -5.09 19.59 9.22
C LYS A 198 -5.88 19.54 7.92
N TYR A 199 -5.37 18.86 6.89
CA TYR A 199 -6.07 18.75 5.60
C TYR A 199 -7.30 17.85 5.67
N CYS A 200 -7.24 16.74 6.40
CA CYS A 200 -8.40 15.86 6.62
C CYS A 200 -9.51 16.55 7.45
N LYS A 201 -9.16 17.45 8.38
CA LYS A 201 -10.13 18.19 9.21
C LYS A 201 -10.83 19.36 8.48
N ILE A 202 -10.46 19.64 7.23
CA ILE A 202 -11.07 20.72 6.41
C ILE A 202 -12.32 20.23 5.64
N GLN A 203 -12.72 18.97 5.84
CA GLN A 203 -13.91 18.35 5.24
C GLN A 203 -15.24 18.97 5.67
#